data_AF-A0A6J5V8G0-F1
#
_entry.id   AF-A0A6J5V8G0-F1
#
_cell.length_a   1.000
_cell.length_b   1.000
_cell.length_c   1.000
_cell.angle_alpha   90.00
_cell.angle_beta   90.00
_cell.angle_gamma   90.00
#
_symmetry.space_group_name_H-M   'P 1'
#
loop_
_entity.id
_entity.type
_entity.pdbx_description
1 polymer ?
#
loop_
_entity_poly.entity_id
_entity_poly.type
_entity_poly.pdbx_seq_one_letter_code
_entity_poly.pdbx_strand_id
1 'polypeptide(L)'
;MTFPEATTYHLNSIMSDHLPLLMYVRPDYWEKRKRRFLFEMWTTVEGCQDTITHALESEHGTVVEKLKACQGSLWTLNNEQVGRIPTKLRSLQRKLDDIQRRSYSPVVEYK
;
A
#
# COMPACT_ATOMS: atom_id res chain seq x y z
N MET A 1 -11.09 -5.61 35.75
CA MET A 1 -10.12 -4.82 34.97
C MET A 1 -10.82 -4.31 33.73
N THR A 2 -11.09 -3.02 33.65
CA THR A 2 -11.78 -2.38 32.51
C THR A 2 -10.78 -1.43 31.85
N PHE A 3 -10.59 -1.58 30.55
CA PHE A 3 -9.71 -0.73 29.73
C PHE A 3 -10.58 0.15 28.83
N PRO A 4 -11.04 1.32 29.31
CA PRO A 4 -12.04 2.14 28.60
C PRO A 4 -11.54 2.70 27.26
N GLU A 5 -10.23 2.76 27.05
CA GLU A 5 -9.60 3.24 25.81
C GLU A 5 -9.21 2.11 24.85
N ALA A 6 -9.56 0.85 25.16
CA ALA A 6 -9.18 -0.29 24.33
C ALA A 6 -10.02 -0.36 23.06
N THR A 7 -9.38 -0.32 21.89
CA THR A 7 -10.05 -0.56 20.60
C THR A 7 -9.69 -1.96 20.11
N THR A 8 -10.69 -2.78 19.76
CA THR A 8 -10.50 -4.14 19.26
C THR A 8 -10.85 -4.25 17.77
N TYR A 9 -10.02 -4.93 17.01
CA TYR A 9 -10.22 -5.23 15.59
C TYR A 9 -10.03 -6.74 15.36
N HIS A 10 -10.93 -7.37 14.60
CA HIS A 10 -10.69 -8.73 14.12
C HIS A 10 -9.72 -8.67 12.93
N LEU A 11 -8.60 -9.40 13.02
CA LEU A 11 -7.68 -9.54 11.88
C LEU A 11 -8.28 -10.49 10.84
N ASN A 12 -8.13 -10.13 9.57
CA ASN A 12 -8.70 -10.88 8.45
C ASN A 12 -8.09 -12.29 8.37
N SER A 13 -8.90 -13.29 7.99
CA SER A 13 -8.48 -14.69 7.83
C SER A 13 -7.29 -14.91 6.88
N ILE A 14 -7.02 -13.97 5.97
CA ILE A 14 -5.85 -14.02 5.07
C ILE A 14 -4.53 -13.99 5.84
N MET A 15 -4.50 -13.35 7.01
CA MET A 15 -3.30 -13.25 7.84
C MET A 15 -3.20 -14.36 8.89
N SER A 16 -4.32 -14.98 9.27
CA SER A 16 -4.37 -16.12 10.18
C SER A 16 -5.74 -16.79 10.12
N ASP A 17 -5.73 -18.10 10.01
CA ASP A 17 -6.88 -19.01 10.13
C ASP A 17 -7.62 -18.92 11.48
N HIS A 18 -7.00 -18.34 12.50
CA HIS A 18 -7.56 -18.23 13.84
C HIS A 18 -8.29 -16.90 14.13
N LEU A 19 -8.45 -15.99 13.15
CA LEU A 19 -9.12 -14.69 13.31
C LEU A 19 -8.69 -13.92 14.58
N PRO A 20 -7.38 -13.68 14.78
CA PRO A 20 -6.87 -13.10 16.03
C PRO A 20 -7.47 -11.72 16.29
N LEU A 21 -7.78 -11.46 17.56
CA LEU A 21 -8.25 -10.17 18.05
C LEU A 21 -7.05 -9.24 18.28
N LEU A 22 -6.97 -8.17 17.49
CA LEU A 22 -6.01 -7.09 17.68
C LEU A 22 -6.59 -6.06 18.66
N MET A 23 -5.97 -5.91 19.83
CA MET A 23 -6.39 -4.96 20.86
C MET A 23 -5.33 -3.86 21.02
N TYR A 24 -5.73 -2.61 20.84
CA TYR A 24 -4.88 -1.45 21.13
C TYR A 24 -5.22 -0.91 22.51
N VAL A 25 -4.26 -0.94 23.43
CA VAL A 25 -4.38 -0.32 24.76
C VAL A 25 -3.53 0.94 24.73
N ARG A 26 -4.17 2.07 24.42
CA ARG A 26 -3.60 3.37 24.03
C ARG A 26 -2.92 3.37 22.66
N PRO A 27 -3.26 4.34 21.78
CA PRO A 27 -2.48 4.57 20.59
C PRO A 27 -1.17 5.23 21.04
N ASP A 28 -0.12 4.44 21.21
CA ASP A 28 1.22 5.02 21.10
C ASP A 28 1.24 5.75 19.77
N TYR A 29 1.61 7.04 19.82
CA TYR A 29 1.73 7.89 18.64
C TYR A 29 2.76 7.22 17.73
N TRP A 30 2.29 6.39 16.79
CA TRP A 30 3.13 5.86 15.75
C TRP A 30 3.64 7.07 14.99
N GLU A 31 4.88 7.45 15.26
CA GLU A 31 5.55 8.40 14.40
C GLU A 31 5.41 7.85 12.98
N LYS A 32 4.88 8.68 12.09
CA LYS A 32 4.80 8.34 10.67
C LYS A 32 6.22 8.06 10.23
N ARG A 33 6.62 6.79 10.21
CA ARG A 33 7.94 6.38 9.73
C ARG A 33 8.13 7.07 8.38
N LYS A 34 9.20 7.85 8.25
CA LYS A 34 9.57 8.44 6.96
C LYS A 34 9.57 7.31 5.95
N ARG A 35 8.76 7.45 4.91
CA ARG A 35 8.70 6.45 3.85
C ARG A 35 10.09 6.35 3.26
N ARG A 36 10.65 5.15 3.30
CA ARG A 36 11.92 4.88 2.63
C ARG A 36 11.67 5.01 1.13
N PHE A 37 12.57 5.68 0.44
CA PHE A 37 12.64 5.56 -1.01
C PHE A 37 13.02 4.12 -1.33
N LEU A 38 12.16 3.41 -2.06
CA LEU A 38 12.36 2.01 -2.43
C LEU A 38 12.65 1.95 -3.93
N PHE A 39 13.91 2.19 -4.30
CA PHE A 39 14.34 2.11 -5.71
C PHE A 39 14.04 0.74 -6.33
N GLU A 40 14.22 -0.35 -5.57
CA GLU A 40 13.95 -1.72 -6.02
C GLU A 40 12.50 -1.94 -6.45
N MET A 41 11.55 -1.14 -5.94
CA MET A 41 10.17 -1.20 -6.42
C MET A 41 10.09 -0.78 -7.89
N TRP A 42 10.83 0.27 -8.29
CA TRP A 42 10.79 0.80 -9.64
C TRP A 42 11.47 -0.12 -10.65
N THR A 43 12.47 -0.89 -10.24
CA THR A 43 13.10 -1.88 -11.13
C THR A 43 12.16 -3.03 -11.51
N THR A 44 11.07 -3.25 -10.76
CA THR A 44 10.02 -4.21 -11.12
C THR A 44 8.95 -3.63 -12.06
N VAL A 45 8.96 -2.32 -12.28
CA VAL A 45 8.00 -1.63 -13.15
C VAL A 45 8.50 -1.68 -14.58
N GLU A 46 7.68 -2.26 -15.46
CA GLU A 46 7.95 -2.30 -16.90
C GLU A 46 8.15 -0.88 -17.46
N GLY A 47 9.18 -0.71 -18.28
CA GLY A 47 9.55 0.59 -18.87
C GLY A 47 10.36 1.52 -17.94
N CYS A 48 10.65 1.13 -16.69
CA CYS A 48 11.50 1.96 -15.81
C CYS A 48 12.91 2.16 -16.39
N GLN A 49 13.52 1.09 -16.91
CA GLN A 49 14.85 1.15 -17.52
C GLN A 49 14.84 2.08 -18.74
N ASP A 50 13.89 1.86 -19.66
CA ASP A 50 13.77 2.67 -20.89
C ASP A 50 13.55 4.15 -20.57
N THR A 51 12.74 4.45 -19.54
CA THR A 51 12.49 5.82 -19.09
C THR A 51 13.78 6.51 -18.62
N ILE A 52 14.62 5.80 -17.87
CA ILE A 52 15.91 6.33 -17.40
C ILE A 52 16.86 6.52 -18.57
N THR A 53 16.98 5.52 -19.44
CA THR A 53 17.85 5.56 -20.62
C THR A 53 17.49 6.74 -21.52
N HIS A 54 16.23 6.86 -21.91
CA HIS A 54 15.75 7.94 -22.77
C HIS A 54 15.96 9.33 -22.14
N ALA A 55 15.74 9.47 -20.82
CA ALA A 55 15.93 10.76 -20.15
C ALA A 55 17.41 11.17 -20.04
N LEU A 56 18.33 10.21 -19.96
CA LEU A 56 19.77 10.47 -19.83
C LEU A 56 20.49 10.57 -21.18
N GLU A 57 19.99 9.88 -22.21
CA GLU A 57 20.52 9.89 -23.58
C GLU A 57 20.17 11.15 -24.37
N SER A 58 19.30 12.03 -23.84
CA SER A 58 19.03 13.34 -24.45
C SER A 58 20.33 14.05 -24.82
N GLU A 59 20.54 14.39 -26.09
CA GLU A 59 21.75 15.07 -26.56
C GLU A 59 21.89 16.50 -25.99
N HIS A 60 20.79 17.06 -25.49
CA HIS A 60 20.68 18.46 -25.07
C HIS A 60 20.47 18.58 -23.57
N GLY A 61 20.95 19.69 -23.00
CA GLY A 61 20.79 20.04 -21.59
C GLY A 61 21.96 19.62 -20.72
N THR A 62 22.13 20.33 -19.61
CA THR A 62 23.06 20.00 -18.54
C THR A 62 22.65 18.70 -17.84
N VAL A 63 23.60 18.07 -17.14
CA VAL A 63 23.31 16.88 -16.32
C VAL A 63 22.15 17.12 -15.35
N VAL A 64 22.07 18.32 -14.74
CA VAL A 64 21.00 18.67 -13.80
C VAL A 64 19.63 18.70 -14.48
N GLU A 65 19.55 19.24 -15.70
CA GLU A 65 18.30 19.29 -16.46
C GLU A 65 17.84 17.89 -16.87
N LYS A 66 18.77 17.04 -17.32
CA LYS A 66 18.49 15.63 -17.63
C LYS A 66 17.97 14.87 -16.40
N LEU A 67 18.59 15.09 -15.24
CA LEU A 67 18.14 14.47 -13.99
C LEU A 67 16.74 14.96 -13.57
N LYS A 68 16.44 16.25 -13.74
CA LYS A 68 15.08 16.78 -13.49
C LYS A 68 14.04 16.19 -14.44
N ALA A 69 14.37 16.07 -15.73
CA ALA A 69 13.50 15.45 -16.72
C ALA A 69 13.26 13.96 -16.41
N CYS A 70 14.32 13.24 -16.04
CA CYS A 70 14.26 11.85 -15.59
C CYS A 70 13.36 11.70 -14.35
N GLN A 71 13.54 12.56 -13.35
CA GLN A 71 12.69 12.59 -12.16
C GLN A 71 11.20 12.79 -12.51
N GLY A 72 10.90 13.73 -13.39
CA GLY A 72 9.53 13.97 -13.85
C GLY A 72 8.92 12.77 -14.56
N SER A 73 9.68 12.15 -15.48
CA SER A 73 9.24 10.99 -16.25
C SER A 73 8.98 9.79 -15.36
N LEU A 74 9.86 9.52 -14.40
CA LEU A 74 9.69 8.44 -13.43
C LEU A 74 8.51 8.70 -12.47
N TRP A 75 8.26 9.96 -12.11
CA TRP A 75 7.09 10.32 -11.31
C TRP A 75 5.78 10.03 -12.06
N THR A 76 5.73 10.35 -13.35
CA THR A 76 4.59 10.02 -14.22
C THR A 76 4.38 8.51 -14.32
N LEU A 77 5.44 7.76 -14.66
CA LEU A 77 5.41 6.30 -14.72
C LEU A 77 4.91 5.67 -13.41
N ASN A 78 5.42 6.16 -12.28
CA ASN A 78 5.00 5.70 -10.97
C ASN A 78 3.50 5.96 -10.71
N ASN A 79 2.95 7.10 -11.16
CA ASN A 79 1.52 7.38 -10.97
C ASN A 79 0.63 6.51 -11.86
N GLU A 80 1.06 6.22 -13.09
CA GLU A 80 0.30 5.43 -14.06
C GLU A 80 0.30 3.94 -13.73
N GLN A 81 1.48 3.34 -13.53
CA GLN A 81 1.63 1.90 -13.32
C GLN A 81 1.33 1.51 -11.87
N VAL A 82 2.01 2.15 -10.91
CA VAL A 82 1.98 1.76 -9.50
C VAL A 82 0.85 2.47 -8.77
N GLY A 83 0.74 3.79 -8.97
CA GLY A 83 -0.18 4.66 -8.26
C GLY A 83 0.03 4.65 -6.75
N ARG A 84 -1.02 5.01 -6.00
CA ARG A 84 -1.00 5.03 -4.53
C ARG A 84 -1.28 3.64 -3.97
N ILE A 85 -0.24 2.84 -3.75
CA ILE A 85 -0.32 1.49 -3.15
C ILE A 85 -1.22 1.44 -1.90
N PRO A 86 -1.13 2.36 -0.91
CA PRO A 86 -2.01 2.29 0.26
C PRO A 86 -3.49 2.44 -0.07
N THR A 87 -3.83 3.17 -1.13
CA THR A 87 -5.21 3.33 -1.60
C THR A 87 -5.70 2.03 -2.23
N LYS A 88 -4.88 1.40 -3.09
CA LYS A 88 -5.16 0.08 -3.67
C LYS A 88 -5.31 -0.99 -2.58
N LEU A 89 -4.44 -0.98 -1.58
CA LEU A 89 -4.51 -1.89 -0.43
C LEU A 89 -5.82 -1.73 0.35
N ARG A 90 -6.18 -0.48 0.71
CA ARG A 90 -7.45 -0.22 1.42
C ARG A 90 -8.67 -0.62 0.60
N SER A 91 -8.67 -0.39 -0.72
CA SER A 91 -9.81 -0.77 -1.56
C SER A 91 -9.93 -2.29 -1.68
N LEU A 92 -8.82 -3.01 -1.84
CA LEU A 92 -8.80 -4.47 -1.84
C LEU A 92 -9.25 -5.04 -0.49
N GLN A 93 -8.76 -4.49 0.62
CA GLN A 93 -9.18 -4.90 1.95
C GLN A 93 -10.70 -4.76 2.14
N ARG A 94 -11.27 -3.61 1.74
CA ARG A 94 -12.73 -3.41 1.81
C ARG A 94 -13.51 -4.42 0.96
N LYS A 95 -13.02 -4.74 -0.24
CA LYS A 95 -13.65 -5.76 -1.10
C LYS A 95 -13.63 -7.14 -0.45
N LEU A 96 -12.49 -7.50 0.16
CA LEU A 96 -12.37 -8.76 0.89
C LEU A 96 -13.31 -8.82 2.09
N ASP A 97 -13.37 -7.75 2.89
CA ASP A 97 -14.25 -7.67 4.05
C ASP A 97 -15.74 -7.77 3.63
N ASP A 98 -16.12 -7.16 2.49
CA ASP A 98 -17.49 -7.27 1.95
C ASP A 98 -17.83 -8.69 1.50
N ILE A 99 -16.90 -9.37 0.80
CA ILE A 99 -17.07 -10.77 0.41
C ILE A 99 -17.20 -11.66 1.65
N GLN A 100 -16.34 -11.48 2.65
CA GLN A 100 -16.38 -12.24 3.88
C GLN A 100 -17.70 -12.07 4.65
N ARG A 101 -18.21 -10.84 4.72
CA ARG A 101 -19.53 -10.55 5.32
C ARG A 101 -20.67 -11.22 4.56
N ARG A 102 -20.62 -11.29 3.23
CA ARG A 102 -21.64 -11.98 2.41
C ARG A 102 -21.57 -13.50 2.55
N SER A 103 -20.37 -14.07 2.69
CA SER A 103 -20.18 -15.51 2.88
C SER A 103 -20.56 -15.99 4.29
N TYR A 104 -20.47 -15.13 5.31
CA TYR A 104 -21.01 -15.39 6.65
C TYR A 104 -22.51 -15.09 6.69
N SER A 105 -23.33 -15.93 6.06
CA SER A 105 -24.75 -16.04 6.41
C SER A 105 -24.85 -16.87 7.69
N PRO A 106 -25.49 -16.40 8.76
CA PRO A 106 -25.63 -17.20 9.97
C PRO A 106 -26.46 -18.44 9.64
N VAL A 107 -25.87 -19.62 9.80
CA VAL A 107 -26.63 -20.87 9.91
C VAL A 107 -27.43 -20.73 11.20
N VAL A 108 -28.67 -20.27 11.08
CA VAL A 108 -29.61 -20.20 12.21
C VAL A 108 -30.07 -21.64 12.45
N GLU A 109 -29.36 -22.39 13.28
CA GLU A 109 -29.88 -23.61 13.88
C GLU A 109 -30.93 -23.21 14.94
N TYR A 110 -32.20 -23.33 14.59
CA TYR A 110 -33.27 -23.40 15.57
C TYR A 110 -33.25 -24.79 16.21
N LYS A 111 -33.07 -24.85 17.54
CA LYS A 111 -33.48 -25.97 18.38
C LYS A 111 -34.62 -25.53 19.29
#